data_AF-A0AAE6NFU0-F1
#
_entry.id   AF-A0AAE6NFU0-F1
#
_cell.length_a   1.000
_cell.length_b   1.000
_cell.length_c   1.000
_cell.angle_alpha   90.00
_cell.angle_beta   90.00
_cell.angle_gamma   90.00
#
_symmetry.space_group_name_H-M   'P 1'
#
loop_
_entity.id
_entity.type
_entity.pdbx_description
1 polymer ?
#
loop_
_entity_poly.entity_id
_entity_poly.type
_entity_poly.pdbx_seq_one_letter_code
_entity_poly.pdbx_strand_id
1 'polypeptide(L)'
;MQAASEAVRRHNHAAMAGGYGSTPEVSRAVIALVELCARVPQAIDHMNGRVLRDLAAGTLAPDDGTAPGEHAYGAETALVEARVAMAHVLDLLQEASGHLWHLGMVFEPEETEA
;
A
#
# COMPACT_ATOMS: atom_id res chain seq x y z
N MET A 1 8.57 0.43 -10.56
CA MET A 1 8.81 -0.69 -9.61
C MET A 1 9.91 -0.38 -8.60
N GLN A 2 11.07 0.15 -9.02
CA GLN A 2 12.18 0.46 -8.10
C GLN A 2 11.83 1.45 -6.97
N ALA A 3 11.05 2.51 -7.23
CA ALA A 3 10.75 3.52 -6.21
C ALA A 3 9.93 3.01 -5.01
N ALA A 4 8.88 2.21 -5.26
CA ALA A 4 8.04 1.65 -4.20
C ALA A 4 8.76 0.57 -3.39
N SER A 5 9.54 -0.28 -4.07
CA SER A 5 10.36 -1.32 -3.40
C SER A 5 11.45 -0.69 -2.53
N GLU A 6 12.07 0.39 -3.01
CA GLU A 6 13.07 1.16 -2.28
C GLU A 6 12.46 1.88 -1.06
N ALA A 7 11.23 2.40 -1.18
CA ALA A 7 10.52 2.99 -0.05
C ALA A 7 10.20 1.95 1.04
N VAL A 8 9.70 0.77 0.66
CA VAL A 8 9.46 -0.34 1.60
C VAL A 8 10.77 -0.79 2.24
N ARG A 9 11.88 -0.86 1.47
CA ARG A 9 13.20 -1.20 2.01
C ARG A 9 13.66 -0.20 3.06
N ARG A 10 13.51 1.11 2.82
CA ARG A 10 13.87 2.16 3.79
C ARG A 10 12.99 2.13 5.03
N HIS A 11 11.68 1.92 4.86
CA HIS A 11 10.75 1.73 5.98
C HIS A 11 11.17 0.56 6.86
N ASN A 12 11.40 -0.61 6.26
CA ASN A 12 11.84 -1.81 6.98
C ASN A 12 13.19 -1.59 7.67
N HIS A 13 14.11 -0.89 7.03
CA HIS A 13 15.39 -0.53 7.63
C HIS A 13 15.21 0.39 8.85
N ALA A 14 14.36 1.42 8.78
CA ALA A 14 14.05 2.30 9.90
C ALA A 14 13.38 1.54 11.05
N ALA A 15 12.41 0.66 10.75
CA ALA A 15 11.76 -0.19 11.74
C ALA A 15 12.75 -1.11 12.47
N MET A 16 13.74 -1.66 11.76
CA MET A 16 14.79 -2.51 12.33
C MET A 16 15.85 -1.72 13.11
N ALA A 17 16.02 -0.42 12.84
CA ALA A 17 17.01 0.45 13.47
C ALA A 17 16.51 1.21 14.71
N GLY A 18 15.31 0.89 15.21
CA GLY A 18 14.71 1.55 16.38
C GLY A 18 13.66 2.62 16.06
N GLY A 19 13.19 2.70 14.82
CA GLY A 19 12.18 3.65 14.36
C GLY A 19 12.74 4.75 13.47
N TYR A 20 11.90 5.74 13.14
CA TYR A 20 12.33 6.91 12.37
C TYR A 20 13.13 7.87 13.25
N GLY A 21 14.28 8.33 12.75
CA GLY A 21 15.18 9.22 13.49
C GLY A 21 14.77 10.70 13.45
N SER A 22 13.81 11.08 12.59
CA SER A 22 13.38 12.48 12.45
C SER A 22 12.02 12.64 11.76
N THR A 23 11.34 13.77 11.98
CA THR A 23 10.08 14.14 11.31
C THR A 23 10.20 14.16 9.77
N PRO A 24 11.27 14.71 9.15
CA PRO A 24 11.47 14.60 7.71
C PRO A 24 11.54 13.15 7.20
N GLU A 25 12.07 12.23 7.99
CA GLU A 25 12.10 10.81 7.63
C GLU A 25 10.71 10.18 7.63
N VAL A 26 9.89 10.49 8.64
CA VAL A 26 8.47 10.10 8.70
C VAL A 26 7.72 10.66 7.50
N SER A 27 7.92 11.94 7.16
CA SER A 27 7.29 12.59 6.01
C SER A 27 7.62 11.88 4.69
N ARG A 28 8.90 11.58 4.45
CA ARG A 28 9.32 10.82 3.25
C ARG A 28 8.68 9.43 3.20
N ALA A 29 8.55 8.75 4.34
CA ALA A 29 7.91 7.45 4.40
C ALA A 29 6.41 7.52 4.10
N VAL A 30 5.69 8.51 4.67
CA VAL A 30 4.26 8.72 4.41
C VAL A 30 4.00 9.04 2.93
N ILE A 31 4.79 9.92 2.31
CA ILE A 31 4.68 10.22 0.87
C ILE A 31 4.81 8.95 0.04
N ALA A 32 5.78 8.10 0.37
CA ALA A 32 5.98 6.86 -0.36
C ALA A 32 4.86 5.83 -0.12
N LEU A 33 4.24 5.84 1.05
CA LEU A 33 3.04 5.04 1.34
C LEU A 33 1.83 5.54 0.55
N VAL A 34 1.59 6.87 0.47
CA VAL A 34 0.54 7.46 -0.39
C VAL A 34 0.69 6.95 -1.83
N GLU A 35 1.90 7.01 -2.36
CA GLU A 35 2.23 6.53 -3.70
C GLU A 35 1.99 5.02 -3.89
N LEU A 36 2.30 4.21 -2.88
CA LEU A 36 2.04 2.77 -2.92
C LEU A 36 0.54 2.50 -2.88
N CYS A 37 -0.16 3.09 -1.91
CA CYS A 37 -1.60 2.91 -1.70
C CYS A 37 -2.43 3.38 -2.90
N ALA A 38 -2.00 4.40 -3.63
CA ALA A 38 -2.65 4.85 -4.86
C ALA A 38 -2.63 3.79 -5.99
N ARG A 39 -1.69 2.84 -5.96
CA ARG A 39 -1.51 1.81 -7.00
C ARG A 39 -2.17 0.47 -6.64
N VAL A 40 -2.40 0.20 -5.35
CA VAL A 40 -2.99 -1.06 -4.87
C VAL A 40 -4.41 -1.31 -5.42
N PRO A 41 -5.32 -0.31 -5.51
CA PRO A 41 -6.66 -0.52 -6.09
C PRO A 41 -6.63 -1.11 -7.50
N GLN A 42 -5.72 -0.64 -8.37
CA GLN A 42 -5.60 -1.17 -9.73
C GLN A 42 -5.13 -2.63 -9.72
N ALA A 43 -4.21 -3.00 -8.82
CA ALA A 43 -3.78 -4.38 -8.66
C ALA A 43 -4.93 -5.28 -8.17
N ILE A 44 -5.74 -4.80 -7.24
CA ILE A 44 -6.95 -5.47 -6.75
C ILE A 44 -7.93 -5.72 -7.90
N ASP A 45 -8.22 -4.72 -8.73
CA ASP A 45 -9.12 -4.87 -9.87
C ASP A 45 -8.59 -5.90 -10.89
N HIS A 46 -7.27 -5.92 -11.14
CA HIS A 46 -6.65 -6.94 -12.00
C HIS A 46 -6.77 -8.35 -11.43
N MET A 47 -6.57 -8.52 -10.10
CA MET A 47 -6.73 -9.80 -9.41
C MET A 47 -8.19 -10.29 -9.48
N ASN A 48 -9.15 -9.41 -9.16
CA ASN A 48 -10.57 -9.74 -9.22
C ASN A 48 -10.98 -10.15 -10.65
N GLY A 49 -10.60 -9.34 -11.63
CA GLY A 49 -10.89 -9.65 -13.04
C GLY A 49 -10.28 -10.97 -13.50
N ARG A 50 -9.13 -11.39 -12.96
CA ARG A 50 -8.56 -12.70 -13.27
C ARG A 50 -9.39 -13.85 -12.68
N VAL A 51 -9.76 -13.76 -11.39
CA VAL A 51 -10.58 -14.78 -10.72
C VAL A 51 -11.91 -14.99 -11.44
N LEU A 52 -12.60 -13.90 -11.80
CA LEU A 52 -13.89 -13.98 -12.49
C LEU A 52 -13.78 -14.55 -13.91
N ARG A 53 -12.69 -14.27 -14.63
CA ARG A 53 -12.42 -14.89 -15.94
C ARG A 53 -12.19 -16.40 -15.81
N ASP A 54 -11.42 -16.82 -14.81
CA ASP A 54 -11.14 -18.25 -14.57
C ASP A 54 -12.43 -18.99 -14.13
N LEU A 55 -13.30 -18.34 -13.35
CA LEU A 55 -14.64 -18.86 -13.05
C LEU A 55 -15.48 -19.02 -14.32
N ALA A 56 -15.57 -17.97 -15.15
CA ALA A 56 -16.34 -17.99 -16.39
C ALA A 56 -15.83 -19.03 -17.40
N ALA A 57 -14.53 -19.30 -17.39
CA ALA A 57 -13.90 -20.34 -18.20
C ALA A 57 -14.10 -21.76 -17.64
N GLY A 58 -14.65 -21.91 -16.44
CA GLY A 58 -14.84 -23.21 -15.79
C GLY A 58 -13.52 -23.89 -15.41
N THR A 59 -12.44 -23.14 -15.24
CA THR A 59 -11.10 -23.69 -14.95
C THR A 59 -10.78 -23.82 -13.47
N LEU A 60 -11.66 -23.30 -12.60
CA LEU A 60 -11.51 -23.36 -11.16
C LEU A 60 -11.94 -24.73 -10.63
N ALA A 61 -11.09 -25.36 -9.83
CA ALA A 61 -11.33 -26.66 -9.20
C ALA A 61 -10.91 -26.60 -7.72
N PRO A 62 -11.83 -26.19 -6.81
CA PRO A 62 -11.60 -26.26 -5.37
C PRO A 62 -11.32 -27.70 -4.92
N ASP A 63 -10.45 -27.86 -3.93
CA ASP A 63 -10.04 -29.14 -3.36
C ASP A 63 -10.94 -29.62 -2.22
N ASP A 64 -11.76 -28.73 -1.66
CA ASP A 64 -12.70 -28.98 -0.57
C ASP A 64 -14.09 -29.47 -1.03
N GLY A 65 -14.28 -29.63 -2.34
CA GLY A 65 -15.53 -30.09 -2.95
C GLY A 65 -16.64 -29.04 -3.02
N THR A 66 -16.37 -27.79 -2.64
CA THR A 66 -17.32 -26.68 -2.79
C THR A 66 -17.48 -26.26 -4.26
N ALA A 67 -18.56 -25.53 -4.56
CA ALA A 67 -18.76 -24.98 -5.89
C ALA A 67 -17.72 -23.87 -6.16
N PRO A 68 -17.05 -23.86 -7.33
CA PRO A 68 -16.04 -22.84 -7.63
C PRO A 68 -16.54 -21.39 -7.52
N GLY A 69 -17.84 -21.18 -7.76
CA GLY A 69 -18.49 -19.88 -7.60
C GLY A 69 -18.47 -19.36 -6.17
N GLU A 70 -18.58 -20.22 -5.15
CA GLU A 70 -18.57 -19.80 -3.75
C GLU A 70 -17.24 -19.12 -3.39
N HIS A 71 -16.13 -19.75 -3.76
CA HIS A 71 -14.79 -19.18 -3.55
C HIS A 71 -14.51 -17.97 -4.42
N ALA A 72 -14.94 -17.99 -5.69
CA ALA A 72 -14.70 -16.88 -6.60
C ALA A 72 -15.46 -15.60 -6.18
N TYR A 73 -16.74 -15.70 -5.82
CA TYR A 73 -17.53 -14.57 -5.35
C TYR A 73 -17.14 -14.14 -3.93
N GLY A 74 -16.73 -15.09 -3.08
CA GLY A 74 -16.13 -14.78 -1.78
C GLY A 74 -14.84 -13.96 -1.93
N ALA A 75 -13.96 -14.35 -2.85
CA ALA A 75 -12.75 -13.61 -3.17
C ALA A 75 -13.06 -12.23 -3.77
N GLU A 76 -14.04 -12.12 -4.68
CA GLU A 76 -14.49 -10.83 -5.22
C GLU A 76 -14.94 -9.88 -4.10
N THR A 77 -15.78 -10.37 -3.18
CA THR A 77 -16.29 -9.57 -2.06
C THR A 77 -15.14 -9.04 -1.20
N ALA A 78 -14.21 -9.93 -0.80
CA ALA A 78 -13.05 -9.54 0.00
C ALA A 78 -12.13 -8.55 -0.74
N LEU A 79 -11.93 -8.72 -2.06
CA LEU A 79 -11.14 -7.80 -2.87
C LEU A 79 -11.81 -6.42 -2.99
N VAL A 80 -13.13 -6.36 -3.16
CA VAL A 80 -13.90 -5.11 -3.18
C VAL A 80 -13.80 -4.38 -1.84
N GLU A 81 -13.95 -5.10 -0.72
CA GLU A 81 -13.77 -4.55 0.63
C GLU A 81 -12.34 -4.02 0.84
N ALA A 82 -11.34 -4.79 0.42
CA ALA A 82 -9.95 -4.37 0.47
C ALA A 82 -9.71 -3.08 -0.35
N ARG A 83 -10.35 -2.94 -1.53
CA ARG A 83 -10.25 -1.71 -2.33
C ARG A 83 -10.80 -0.49 -1.58
N VAL A 84 -11.95 -0.65 -0.93
CA VAL A 84 -12.58 0.43 -0.13
C VAL A 84 -11.70 0.79 1.06
N ALA A 85 -11.21 -0.21 1.80
CA ALA A 85 -10.30 0.01 2.92
C ALA A 85 -9.02 0.72 2.47
N MET A 86 -8.47 0.36 1.30
CA MET A 86 -7.28 1.01 0.76
C MET A 86 -7.51 2.46 0.36
N ALA A 87 -8.70 2.80 -0.16
CA ALA A 87 -9.06 4.19 -0.43
C ALA A 87 -9.09 5.01 0.88
N HIS A 88 -9.67 4.46 1.94
CA HIS A 88 -9.69 5.12 3.24
C HIS A 88 -8.28 5.31 3.82
N VAL A 89 -7.40 4.30 3.71
CA VAL A 89 -6.00 4.42 4.11
C VAL A 89 -5.28 5.50 3.31
N LEU A 90 -5.53 5.59 2.01
CA LEU A 90 -4.94 6.63 1.16
C LEU A 90 -5.36 8.03 1.61
N ASP A 91 -6.65 8.24 1.91
CA ASP A 91 -7.17 9.52 2.40
C ASP A 91 -6.47 9.95 3.70
N LEU A 92 -6.36 9.02 4.67
CA LEU A 92 -5.68 9.28 5.95
C LEU A 92 -4.19 9.60 5.76
N LEU A 93 -3.51 8.90 4.85
CA LEU A 93 -2.10 9.16 4.55
C LEU A 93 -1.89 10.51 3.86
N GLN A 94 -2.82 10.94 3.00
CA GLN A 94 -2.79 12.27 2.39
C GLN A 94 -3.00 13.37 3.43
N GLU A 95 -3.93 13.19 4.36
CA GLU A 95 -4.13 14.09 5.49
C GLU A 95 -2.87 14.19 6.37
N ALA A 96 -2.31 13.04 6.75
CA ALA A 96 -1.06 12.99 7.52
C ALA A 96 0.11 13.66 6.78
N SER A 97 0.23 13.44 5.46
CA SER A 97 1.23 14.11 4.62
C SER A 97 1.07 15.63 4.66
N GLY A 98 -0.17 16.14 4.63
CA GLY A 98 -0.45 17.57 4.73
C GLY A 98 0.03 18.15 6.05
N HIS A 99 -0.23 17.47 7.17
CA HIS A 99 0.27 17.90 8.47
C HIS A 99 1.80 17.85 8.57
N LEU A 100 2.43 16.78 8.08
CA LEU A 100 3.88 16.60 8.12
C LEU A 100 4.63 17.64 7.29
N TRP A 101 4.03 18.11 6.19
CA TRP A 101 4.57 19.22 5.40
C TRP A 101 4.76 20.50 6.24
N HIS A 102 3.81 20.79 7.13
CA HIS A 102 3.88 21.96 8.02
C HIS A 102 4.89 21.82 9.17
N LEU A 103 5.40 20.61 9.43
CA LEU A 103 6.38 20.35 10.50
C LEU A 103 7.84 20.46 10.04
N GLY A 104 8.07 21.01 8.85
CA GLY A 104 9.40 21.31 8.35
C GLY A 104 10.06 20.12 7.65
N MET A 105 10.13 20.17 6.32
CA MET A 105 10.94 19.27 5.50
C MET A 105 12.45 19.62 5.50
N VAL A 106 12.82 20.75 6.13
CA VAL A 106 14.16 21.30 6.13
C VAL A 106 14.77 21.07 7.52
N PHE A 107 15.57 20.01 7.64
CA PHE A 107 16.65 19.99 8.62
C PHE A 107 17.94 19.77 7.84
N GLU A 108 18.49 20.85 7.30
CA GLU A 108 19.92 20.93 6.99
C GLU A 108 20.59 21.46 8.25
N PRO A 109 21.39 20.67 8.98
CA PRO A 109 22.29 21.26 9.95
C PRO A 109 23.28 22.12 9.16
N GLU A 110 23.30 23.43 9.41
CA GLU A 110 24.37 24.29 8.92
C GLU A 110 25.71 23.65 9.30
N GLU A 111 26.51 23.29 8.29
CA GLU A 111 27.93 23.00 8.48
C GLU A 111 28.53 24.26 9.12
N THR A 112 28.73 24.21 10.43
CA THR A 112 29.51 25.23 11.12
C THR A 112 30.95 24.96 10.70
N GLU A 113 31.44 25.72 9.73
CA GLU A 113 32.84 25.77 9.33
C GLU A 113 33.72 25.90 10.58
N ALA A 114 34.67 24.97 10.71
CA ALA A 114 35.70 24.96 11.75
C ALA A 114 37.05 25.39 11.17
#